data_AF-A0A086PIS7-F1
#
_entry.id   AF-A0A086PIS7-F1
#
_cell.length_a   1.000
_cell.length_b   1.000
_cell.length_c   1.000
_cell.angle_alpha   90.00
_cell.angle_beta   90.00
_cell.angle_gamma   90.00
#
_symmetry.space_group_name_H-M   'P 1'
#
loop_
_entity.id
_entity.type
_entity.pdbx_description
1 polymer ?
#
loop_
_entity_poly.entity_id
_entity_poly.type
_entity_poly.pdbx_seq_one_letter_code
_entity_poly.pdbx_strand_id
1 'polypeptide(L)'
;MIIRDLMAETVPKTFQPRDDDSIVVDEPVKHAENEWDHLTVEERKRKYLEGNPNGVVTETVQSLAEAFSVPEDFIGDFLCRQGVQPPVPVDVPLKELTDPAAVWNLVEYLQVQDPAQVHNMYPLDTVEQIAEEFNCSVQYILDACEALKIKLPFGTKSRLNVECYDAVTTLVEKMLFPDKKDGGNDVQEAVG
;
A
#
# COMPACT_ATOMS: atom_id res chain seq x y z
N MET A 1 49.24 29.50 12.69
CA MET A 1 48.11 29.20 11.78
C MET A 1 48.63 28.10 10.86
N ILE A 2 48.23 26.84 11.00
CA ILE A 2 46.97 26.29 10.49
C ILE A 2 46.49 25.18 11.43
N ILE A 3 45.24 25.31 11.86
CA ILE A 3 44.39 24.26 12.43
C ILE A 3 43.89 23.45 11.24
N ARG A 4 44.01 22.12 11.25
CA ARG A 4 43.13 21.23 10.48
C ARG A 4 43.11 19.82 11.08
N ASP A 5 42.02 19.60 11.80
CA ASP A 5 41.21 18.38 11.80
C ASP A 5 41.83 17.08 12.27
N LEU A 6 42.01 17.11 13.59
CA LEU A 6 41.74 16.02 14.51
C LEU A 6 40.25 15.58 14.43
N MET A 7 39.74 15.12 13.28
CA MET A 7 38.43 14.42 13.12
C MET A 7 38.37 13.61 11.81
N ALA A 8 39.35 12.74 11.58
CA ALA A 8 39.28 11.74 10.50
C ALA A 8 39.09 10.30 11.03
N GLU A 9 38.83 10.15 12.32
CA GLU A 9 38.41 8.89 12.92
C GLU A 9 36.88 8.92 13.05
N THR A 10 36.22 7.83 12.65
CA THR A 10 34.77 7.57 12.66
C THR A 10 33.97 7.88 11.38
N VAL A 11 34.51 7.58 10.20
CA VAL A 11 33.65 7.13 9.09
C VAL A 11 33.72 5.60 9.06
N PRO A 12 32.63 4.86 9.39
CA PRO A 12 32.59 3.42 9.14
C PRO A 12 32.89 3.20 7.66
N LYS A 13 33.86 2.34 7.35
CA LYS A 13 34.17 1.95 5.97
C LYS A 13 32.90 1.41 5.34
N THR A 14 32.24 2.24 4.55
CA THR A 14 31.15 1.83 3.67
C THR A 14 31.67 0.72 2.76
N PHE A 15 30.75 -0.17 2.37
CA PHE A 15 30.97 -1.28 1.44
C PHE A 15 32.10 -0.95 0.45
N GLN A 16 33.27 -1.55 0.66
CA GLN A 16 34.39 -1.40 -0.26
C GLN A 16 34.19 -2.47 -1.34
N PRO A 17 33.76 -2.12 -2.56
CA PRO A 17 33.90 -3.06 -3.66
C PRO A 17 35.38 -3.44 -3.69
N ARG A 18 35.68 -4.72 -3.50
CA ARG A 18 37.06 -5.19 -3.67
C ARG A 18 37.43 -4.86 -5.12
N ASP A 19 38.45 -4.02 -5.30
CA ASP A 19 39.18 -3.89 -6.56
C ASP A 19 39.94 -5.20 -6.79
N ASP A 20 39.20 -6.29 -7.02
CA ASP A 20 39.76 -7.57 -7.39
C ASP A 20 39.74 -7.64 -8.92
N ASP A 21 40.72 -6.97 -9.54
CA ASP A 21 41.03 -7.01 -10.98
C ASP A 21 41.47 -8.42 -11.46
N SER A 22 41.14 -9.48 -10.72
CA SER A 22 41.56 -10.86 -11.01
C SER A 22 40.44 -11.79 -11.50
N ILE A 23 39.19 -11.31 -11.67
CA ILE A 23 38.12 -12.13 -12.26
C ILE A 23 38.01 -11.84 -13.76
N VAL A 24 39.04 -12.26 -14.51
CA VAL A 24 38.88 -12.50 -15.95
C VAL A 24 38.49 -13.97 -16.10
N VAL A 25 37.18 -14.25 -16.01
CA VAL A 25 36.67 -15.57 -16.43
C VAL A 25 36.52 -15.50 -17.94
N ASP A 26 37.55 -15.95 -18.66
CA ASP A 26 37.62 -15.96 -20.13
C ASP A 26 36.71 -17.05 -20.77
N GLU A 27 35.90 -17.75 -19.97
CA GLU A 27 34.89 -18.68 -20.45
C GLU A 27 33.49 -18.10 -20.17
N PRO A 28 32.60 -18.00 -21.18
CA PRO A 28 31.21 -17.67 -20.91
C PRO A 28 30.69 -18.69 -19.89
N VAL A 29 30.18 -18.21 -18.76
CA VAL A 29 29.54 -19.07 -17.75
C VAL A 29 28.56 -19.96 -18.49
N LYS A 30 28.86 -21.26 -18.54
CA LYS A 30 27.95 -22.25 -19.13
C LYS A 30 26.68 -22.13 -18.32
N HIS A 31 25.63 -21.55 -18.89
CA HIS A 31 24.30 -21.55 -18.30
C HIS A 31 23.91 -23.03 -18.17
N ALA A 32 24.18 -23.61 -16.99
CA ALA A 32 23.51 -24.82 -16.60
C ALA A 32 22.02 -24.48 -16.60
N GLU A 33 21.23 -25.21 -17.37
CA GLU A 33 19.77 -25.06 -17.36
C GLU A 33 19.32 -25.05 -15.90
N ASN A 34 18.93 -23.87 -15.42
CA ASN A 34 18.55 -23.73 -14.02
C ASN A 34 17.16 -24.35 -13.90
N GLU A 35 16.87 -25.02 -12.79
CA GLU A 35 15.57 -25.65 -12.52
C GLU A 35 14.40 -24.64 -12.53
N TRP A 36 14.71 -23.36 -12.66
CA TRP A 36 13.79 -22.23 -12.65
C TRP A 36 13.63 -21.60 -14.04
N ASP A 37 14.49 -21.91 -15.01
CA ASP A 37 14.53 -21.22 -16.31
C ASP A 37 13.27 -21.46 -17.14
N HIS A 38 12.63 -22.61 -16.97
CA HIS A 38 11.38 -22.97 -17.64
C HIS A 38 10.11 -22.40 -16.98
N LEU A 39 10.24 -21.81 -15.79
CA LEU A 39 9.12 -21.26 -15.03
C LEU A 39 8.89 -19.78 -15.36
N THR A 40 7.62 -19.39 -15.41
CA THR A 40 7.20 -17.98 -15.46
C THR A 40 7.60 -17.24 -14.17
N VAL A 41 7.64 -15.91 -14.22
CA VAL A 41 7.97 -15.07 -13.04
C VAL A 41 7.03 -15.37 -11.87
N GLU A 42 5.73 -15.53 -12.12
CA GLU A 42 4.74 -15.86 -11.09
C GLU A 42 4.99 -17.23 -10.47
N GLU A 43 5.33 -18.24 -11.27
CA GLU A 43 5.64 -19.58 -10.78
C GLU A 43 6.93 -19.60 -9.95
N ARG A 44 7.94 -18.81 -10.34
CA ARG A 44 9.17 -18.64 -9.53
C ARG A 44 8.86 -18.00 -8.18
N LYS A 45 8.08 -16.91 -8.17
CA LYS A 45 7.65 -16.23 -6.93
C LYS A 45 6.90 -17.19 -6.01
N ARG A 46 5.95 -17.97 -6.55
CA ARG A 46 5.18 -18.97 -5.81
C ARG A 46 6.08 -20.03 -5.17
N LYS A 47 6.91 -20.70 -5.98
CA LYS A 47 7.81 -21.76 -5.48
C LYS A 47 8.78 -21.24 -4.41
N TYR A 48 9.30 -20.03 -4.55
CA TYR A 48 10.19 -19.43 -3.55
C TYR A 48 9.49 -19.24 -2.20
N LEU A 49 8.27 -18.70 -2.23
CA LEU A 49 7.50 -18.44 -1.01
C LEU A 49 7.00 -19.71 -0.34
N GLU A 50 6.56 -20.70 -1.12
CA GLU A 50 6.13 -22.01 -0.60
C GLU A 50 7.29 -22.82 -0.01
N GLY A 51 8.50 -22.67 -0.55
CA GLY A 51 9.70 -23.33 -0.06
C GLY A 51 10.20 -22.81 1.29
N ASN A 52 9.68 -21.67 1.78
CA ASN A 52 10.06 -21.10 3.07
C ASN A 52 8.91 -21.22 4.09
N PRO A 53 8.96 -22.19 5.02
CA PRO A 53 7.87 -22.44 5.97
C PRO A 53 7.62 -21.30 6.96
N ASN A 54 8.58 -20.38 7.14
CA ASN A 54 8.46 -19.16 7.93
C ASN A 54 8.56 -17.91 7.04
N GLY A 55 8.17 -18.03 5.77
CA GLY A 55 8.20 -16.92 4.81
C GLY A 55 7.09 -15.90 5.05
N VAL A 56 7.16 -14.76 4.38
CA VAL A 56 6.19 -13.65 4.52
C VAL A 56 4.71 -14.05 4.30
N VAL A 57 4.46 -15.18 3.65
CA VAL A 57 3.13 -15.75 3.47
C VAL A 57 2.48 -16.24 4.77
N THR A 58 3.27 -16.44 5.84
CA THR A 58 2.76 -16.77 7.19
C THR A 58 2.50 -15.53 8.04
N GLU A 59 2.92 -14.35 7.59
CA GLU A 59 2.59 -13.08 8.25
C GLU A 59 1.11 -12.77 8.08
N THR A 60 0.63 -11.85 8.91
CA THR A 60 -0.76 -11.37 8.95
C THR A 60 -0.83 -9.94 8.42
N VAL A 61 -2.03 -9.41 8.18
CA VAL A 61 -2.20 -7.98 7.84
C VAL A 61 -1.65 -7.11 8.96
N GLN A 62 -1.97 -7.45 10.21
CA GLN A 62 -1.53 -6.71 11.40
C GLN A 62 -0.01 -6.69 11.52
N SER A 63 0.64 -7.85 11.41
CA SER A 63 2.11 -7.92 11.56
C SER A 63 2.86 -7.22 10.43
N LEU A 64 2.34 -7.27 9.18
CA LEU A 64 2.92 -6.50 8.07
C LEU A 64 2.71 -5.00 8.24
N ALA A 65 1.52 -4.56 8.65
CA ALA A 65 1.22 -3.15 8.87
C ALA A 65 2.18 -2.55 9.92
N GLU A 66 2.42 -3.28 11.02
CA GLU A 66 3.38 -2.90 12.05
C GLU A 66 4.82 -2.88 11.50
N ALA A 67 5.25 -3.95 10.83
CA ALA A 67 6.61 -4.08 10.32
C ALA A 67 6.99 -2.99 9.30
N PHE A 68 6.05 -2.59 8.46
CA PHE A 68 6.25 -1.54 7.44
C PHE A 68 5.79 -0.16 7.92
N SER A 69 5.24 -0.05 9.13
CA SER A 69 4.70 1.20 9.70
C SER A 69 3.67 1.86 8.79
N VAL A 70 2.75 1.07 8.22
CA VAL A 70 1.67 1.54 7.36
C VAL A 70 0.30 1.24 7.97
N PRO A 71 -0.76 1.97 7.59
CA PRO A 71 -2.15 1.62 7.91
C PRO A 71 -2.52 0.19 7.51
N GLU A 72 -3.25 -0.54 8.36
CA GLU A 72 -3.86 -1.83 7.98
C GLU A 72 -4.80 -1.68 6.77
N ASP A 73 -5.50 -0.54 6.67
CA ASP A 73 -6.43 -0.22 5.57
C ASP A 73 -5.73 -0.23 4.21
N PHE A 74 -4.47 0.19 4.16
CA PHE A 74 -3.67 0.17 2.94
C PHE A 74 -3.42 -1.26 2.44
N ILE A 75 -3.10 -2.17 3.35
CA ILE A 75 -2.92 -3.59 3.03
C ILE A 75 -4.28 -4.24 2.71
N GLY A 76 -5.32 -3.91 3.46
CA GLY A 76 -6.69 -4.36 3.21
C GLY A 76 -7.19 -3.98 1.82
N ASP A 77 -6.96 -2.73 1.39
CA ASP A 77 -7.28 -2.23 0.05
C ASP A 77 -6.53 -3.00 -1.03
N PHE A 78 -5.23 -3.25 -0.83
CA PHE A 78 -4.44 -4.06 -1.75
C PHE A 78 -5.05 -5.46 -1.89
N LEU A 79 -5.36 -6.14 -0.78
CA LEU A 79 -5.97 -7.48 -0.80
C LEU A 79 -7.32 -7.46 -1.51
N CYS A 80 -8.14 -6.45 -1.25
CA CYS A 80 -9.42 -6.25 -1.92
C CYS A 80 -9.29 -6.09 -3.45
N ARG A 81 -8.23 -5.43 -3.92
CA ARG A 81 -7.88 -5.32 -5.36
C ARG A 81 -7.42 -6.64 -5.95
N GLN A 82 -6.75 -7.49 -5.17
CA GLN A 82 -6.37 -8.85 -5.58
C GLN A 82 -7.54 -9.85 -5.55
N GLY A 83 -8.75 -9.40 -5.20
CA GLY A 83 -9.97 -10.21 -5.27
C GLY A 83 -10.47 -10.73 -3.92
N VAL A 84 -9.74 -10.48 -2.82
CA VAL A 84 -10.21 -10.80 -1.47
C VAL A 84 -11.51 -10.03 -1.19
N GLN A 85 -12.48 -10.71 -0.58
CA GLN A 85 -13.77 -10.12 -0.25
C GLN A 85 -13.74 -9.61 1.19
N PRO A 86 -14.22 -8.38 1.45
CA PRO A 86 -14.44 -7.92 2.82
C PRO A 86 -15.48 -8.76 3.58
N PRO A 87 -15.40 -8.83 4.93
CA PRO A 87 -14.34 -8.25 5.76
C PRO A 87 -13.05 -9.09 5.70
N VAL A 88 -11.92 -8.40 5.58
CA VAL A 88 -10.58 -9.01 5.57
C VAL A 88 -10.15 -9.24 7.02
N PRO A 89 -9.93 -10.50 7.45
CA PRO A 89 -9.39 -10.78 8.77
C PRO A 89 -7.94 -10.31 8.88
N VAL A 90 -7.59 -9.67 10.00
CA VAL A 90 -6.28 -9.03 10.18
C VAL A 90 -5.24 -9.91 10.84
N ASP A 91 -5.69 -10.97 11.52
CA ASP A 91 -4.92 -11.85 12.41
C ASP A 91 -4.66 -13.25 11.81
N VAL A 92 -5.10 -13.49 10.57
CA VAL A 92 -4.86 -14.75 9.86
C VAL A 92 -3.70 -14.63 8.87
N PRO A 93 -2.98 -15.74 8.60
CA PRO A 93 -1.90 -15.76 7.63
C PRO A 93 -2.34 -15.34 6.22
N LEU A 94 -1.51 -14.55 5.53
CA LEU A 94 -1.80 -14.04 4.17
C LEU A 94 -2.01 -15.16 3.14
N LYS A 95 -1.35 -16.31 3.29
CA LYS A 95 -1.55 -17.49 2.45
C LYS A 95 -2.99 -18.05 2.48
N GLU A 96 -3.74 -17.75 3.53
CA GLU A 96 -5.15 -18.17 3.66
C GLU A 96 -6.10 -17.18 2.96
N LEU A 97 -5.60 -15.98 2.63
CA LEU A 97 -6.36 -14.89 2.03
C LEU A 97 -6.15 -14.78 0.54
N THR A 98 -4.94 -14.98 0.06
CA THR A 98 -4.57 -14.75 -1.34
C THR A 98 -3.43 -15.64 -1.82
N ASP A 99 -3.21 -15.70 -3.14
CA ASP A 99 -2.13 -16.47 -3.75
C ASP A 99 -0.74 -15.92 -3.34
N PRO A 100 0.26 -16.78 -3.13
CA PRO A 100 1.62 -16.34 -2.78
C PRO A 100 2.21 -15.28 -3.73
N ALA A 101 1.91 -15.31 -5.03
CA ALA A 101 2.37 -14.29 -5.97
C ALA A 101 1.78 -12.91 -5.67
N ALA A 102 0.53 -12.84 -5.20
CA ALA A 102 -0.08 -11.59 -4.75
C ALA A 102 0.57 -11.08 -3.45
N VAL A 103 0.91 -11.98 -2.52
CA VAL A 103 1.68 -11.62 -1.31
C VAL A 103 3.06 -11.07 -1.67
N TRP A 104 3.74 -11.68 -2.64
CA TRP A 104 5.01 -11.16 -3.14
C TRP A 104 4.86 -9.74 -3.67
N ASN A 105 3.85 -9.49 -4.51
CA ASN A 105 3.62 -8.17 -5.09
C ASN A 105 3.28 -7.13 -4.00
N LEU A 106 2.55 -7.51 -2.94
CA LEU A 106 2.32 -6.65 -1.78
C LEU A 106 3.64 -6.23 -1.13
N VAL A 107 4.53 -7.19 -0.88
CA VAL A 107 5.84 -6.93 -0.24
C VAL A 107 6.71 -6.04 -1.11
N GLU A 108 6.79 -6.31 -2.42
CA GLU A 108 7.48 -5.42 -3.36
C GLU A 108 6.92 -4.00 -3.30
N TYR A 109 5.60 -3.86 -3.23
CA TYR A 109 4.95 -2.55 -3.15
C TYR A 109 5.27 -1.84 -1.83
N LEU A 110 5.18 -2.54 -0.70
CA LEU A 110 5.51 -2.00 0.62
C LEU A 110 6.97 -1.54 0.74
N GLN A 111 7.90 -2.25 0.10
CA GLN A 111 9.33 -1.90 0.12
C GLN A 111 9.66 -0.58 -0.60
N VAL A 112 8.83 -0.16 -1.56
CA VAL A 112 9.04 1.08 -2.32
C VAL A 112 8.20 2.25 -1.82
N GLN A 113 7.25 2.02 -0.91
CA GLN A 113 6.44 3.08 -0.33
C GLN A 113 7.20 3.85 0.76
N ASP A 114 6.91 5.14 0.87
CA ASP A 114 7.26 5.95 2.05
C ASP A 114 6.11 5.84 3.08
N PRO A 115 6.34 5.25 4.26
CA PRO A 115 5.30 5.06 5.27
C PRO A 115 4.60 6.37 5.69
N ALA A 116 5.35 7.49 5.76
CA ALA A 116 4.77 8.78 6.11
C ALA A 116 3.79 9.28 5.03
N GLN A 117 4.11 9.04 3.75
CA GLN A 117 3.20 9.37 2.66
C GLN A 117 1.96 8.48 2.68
N VAL A 118 2.12 7.17 2.90
CA VAL A 118 0.97 6.27 3.02
C VAL A 118 0.06 6.70 4.17
N HIS A 119 0.61 7.07 5.32
CA HIS A 119 -0.18 7.61 6.42
C HIS A 119 -0.96 8.88 6.03
N ASN A 120 -0.35 9.80 5.29
CA ASN A 120 -1.04 11.01 4.82
C ASN A 120 -2.15 10.71 3.81
N MET A 121 -2.08 9.57 3.10
CA MET A 121 -3.12 9.14 2.18
C MET A 121 -4.34 8.52 2.88
N TYR A 122 -4.27 8.21 4.17
CA TYR A 122 -5.38 7.63 4.92
C TYR A 122 -5.73 8.55 6.10
N PRO A 123 -6.76 9.41 5.94
CA PRO A 123 -7.39 10.12 7.04
C PRO A 123 -7.67 9.20 8.22
N LEU A 124 -7.61 9.75 9.44
CA LEU A 124 -7.81 8.95 10.66
C LEU A 124 -9.27 8.50 10.83
N ASP A 125 -10.21 9.17 10.17
CA ASP A 125 -11.63 8.93 10.33
C ASP A 125 -12.09 7.65 9.64
N THR A 126 -12.76 6.79 10.40
CA THR A 126 -13.43 5.59 9.89
C THR A 126 -14.76 5.95 9.22
N VAL A 127 -15.33 5.01 8.47
CA VAL A 127 -16.69 5.15 7.91
C VAL A 127 -17.74 5.51 8.97
N GLU A 128 -17.61 5.00 10.20
CA GLU A 128 -18.50 5.38 11.32
C GLU A 128 -18.33 6.87 11.69
N GLN A 129 -17.10 7.34 11.80
CA GLN A 129 -16.79 8.72 12.17
C GLN A 129 -17.20 9.71 11.07
N ILE A 130 -17.08 9.32 9.80
CA ILE A 130 -17.59 10.11 8.68
C ILE A 130 -19.11 10.27 8.78
N ALA A 131 -19.84 9.19 9.09
CA ALA A 131 -21.29 9.27 9.26
C ALA A 131 -21.69 10.22 10.40
N GLU A 132 -20.95 10.19 11.50
CA GLU A 132 -21.11 11.10 12.64
C GLU A 132 -20.85 12.56 12.25
N GLU A 133 -19.78 12.85 11.50
CA GLU A 133 -19.44 14.19 11.01
C GLU A 133 -20.54 14.79 10.14
N PHE A 134 -21.10 13.98 9.23
CA PHE A 134 -22.21 14.38 8.35
C PHE A 134 -23.58 14.31 9.03
N ASN A 135 -23.64 13.90 10.31
CA ASN A 135 -24.87 13.72 11.07
C ASN A 135 -25.92 12.87 10.31
N CYS A 136 -25.45 11.76 9.70
CA CYS A 136 -26.27 10.84 8.92
C CYS A 136 -26.12 9.40 9.41
N SER A 137 -26.96 8.48 8.94
CA SER A 137 -26.82 7.07 9.29
C SER A 137 -25.62 6.45 8.58
N VAL A 138 -24.88 5.54 9.24
CA VAL A 138 -23.76 4.78 8.65
C VAL A 138 -24.16 4.11 7.32
N GLN A 139 -25.40 3.61 7.21
CA GLN A 139 -25.92 3.02 5.98
C GLN A 139 -25.82 3.96 4.77
N TYR A 140 -25.95 5.27 4.98
CA TYR A 140 -25.87 6.26 3.91
C TYR A 140 -24.45 6.36 3.32
N ILE A 141 -23.44 6.26 4.18
CA ILE A 141 -22.04 6.20 3.76
C ILE A 141 -21.76 4.87 3.06
N LEU A 142 -22.31 3.75 3.57
CA LEU A 142 -22.18 2.44 2.92
C LEU A 142 -22.80 2.42 1.52
N ASP A 143 -23.99 3.00 1.35
CA ASP A 143 -24.68 3.11 0.06
C ASP A 143 -23.85 3.95 -0.93
N ALA A 144 -23.22 5.04 -0.46
CA ALA A 144 -22.32 5.85 -1.27
C ALA A 144 -21.06 5.07 -1.68
N CYS A 145 -20.45 4.33 -0.76
CA CYS A 145 -19.31 3.44 -1.06
C CYS A 145 -19.69 2.37 -2.09
N GLU A 146 -20.87 1.74 -1.96
CA GLU A 146 -21.37 0.74 -2.91
C GLU A 146 -21.61 1.36 -4.30
N ALA A 147 -22.24 2.54 -4.37
CA ALA A 147 -22.46 3.26 -5.62
C ALA A 147 -21.14 3.60 -6.34
N LEU A 148 -20.10 3.93 -5.58
CA LEU A 148 -18.75 4.22 -6.08
C LEU A 148 -17.89 2.96 -6.29
N LYS A 149 -18.41 1.76 -5.97
CA LYS A 149 -17.70 0.48 -6.01
C LYS A 149 -16.43 0.47 -5.15
N ILE A 150 -16.44 1.24 -4.06
CA ILE A 150 -15.37 1.28 -3.07
C ILE A 150 -15.55 0.06 -2.15
N LYS A 151 -14.53 -0.78 -2.07
CA LYS A 151 -14.50 -1.88 -1.11
C LYS A 151 -14.05 -1.34 0.24
N LEU A 152 -14.64 -1.86 1.31
CA LEU A 152 -14.34 -1.48 2.70
C LEU A 152 -13.70 -2.68 3.39
N PRO A 153 -12.36 -2.79 3.42
CA PRO A 153 -11.67 -3.99 3.89
C PRO A 153 -12.11 -4.47 5.27
N PHE A 154 -12.44 -3.55 6.18
CA PHE A 154 -12.84 -3.83 7.56
C PHE A 154 -14.27 -3.35 7.86
N GLY A 155 -15.11 -3.22 6.82
CA GLY A 155 -16.48 -2.73 6.95
C GLY A 155 -16.51 -1.29 7.47
N THR A 156 -17.34 -1.02 8.48
CA THR A 156 -17.55 0.33 9.04
C THR A 156 -16.31 0.89 9.76
N LYS A 157 -15.37 0.02 10.15
CA LYS A 157 -14.10 0.42 10.75
C LYS A 157 -13.02 0.78 9.73
N SER A 158 -13.29 0.58 8.44
CA SER A 158 -12.33 0.94 7.39
C SER A 158 -12.12 2.44 7.38
N ARG A 159 -10.88 2.86 7.21
CA ARG A 159 -10.53 4.22 6.80
C ARG A 159 -10.50 4.28 5.28
N LEU A 160 -11.10 5.32 4.73
CA LEU A 160 -11.02 5.58 3.30
C LEU A 160 -9.68 6.23 3.00
N ASN A 161 -9.03 5.87 1.89
CA ASN A 161 -7.95 6.71 1.38
C ASN A 161 -8.51 8.08 0.93
N VAL A 162 -7.66 9.10 0.82
CA VAL A 162 -8.06 10.48 0.50
C VAL A 162 -8.93 10.60 -0.75
N GLU A 163 -8.62 9.85 -1.81
CA GLU A 163 -9.39 9.89 -3.06
C GLU A 163 -10.80 9.31 -2.86
N CYS A 164 -10.90 8.19 -2.14
CA CYS A 164 -12.17 7.58 -1.76
C CYS A 164 -12.97 8.47 -0.80
N TYR A 165 -12.30 9.11 0.17
CA TYR A 165 -12.92 10.03 1.12
C TYR A 165 -13.55 11.22 0.38
N ASP A 166 -12.80 11.88 -0.50
CA ASP A 166 -13.28 13.03 -1.28
C ASP A 166 -14.47 12.65 -2.18
N ALA A 167 -14.40 11.48 -2.82
CA ALA A 167 -15.48 10.98 -3.67
C ALA A 167 -16.75 10.66 -2.87
N VAL A 168 -16.61 9.99 -1.72
CA VAL A 168 -17.73 9.63 -0.85
C VAL A 168 -18.37 10.87 -0.25
N THR A 169 -17.59 11.79 0.31
CA THR A 169 -18.11 13.03 0.92
C THR A 169 -18.82 13.90 -0.12
N THR A 170 -18.25 14.08 -1.31
CA THR A 170 -18.90 14.79 -2.42
C THR A 170 -20.24 14.16 -2.80
N LEU A 171 -20.32 12.84 -2.85
CA LEU A 171 -21.55 12.14 -3.18
C LEU A 171 -22.60 12.28 -2.06
N VAL A 172 -22.18 12.09 -0.82
CA VAL A 172 -23.02 12.23 0.38
C VAL A 172 -23.58 13.64 0.48
N GLU A 173 -22.76 14.68 0.24
CA GLU A 173 -23.22 16.06 0.21
C GLU A 173 -24.31 16.28 -0.86
N LYS A 174 -24.13 15.75 -2.06
CA LYS A 174 -25.13 15.85 -3.15
C LYS A 174 -26.42 15.14 -2.81
N MET A 175 -26.35 13.99 -2.14
CA MET A 175 -27.53 13.24 -1.75
C MET A 175 -28.28 13.89 -0.57
N LEU A 176 -27.57 14.50 0.39
CA LEU A 176 -28.15 15.20 1.54
C LEU A 176 -28.65 16.61 1.20
N PHE A 177 -27.97 17.31 0.28
CA PHE A 177 -28.25 18.70 -0.09
C PHE A 177 -28.38 18.88 -1.61
N PRO A 178 -29.39 18.25 -2.26
CA PRO A 178 -29.54 18.28 -3.71
C PRO A 178 -29.77 19.69 -4.29
N ASP A 179 -30.18 20.66 -3.47
CA ASP A 179 -30.46 22.04 -3.88
C ASP A 179 -29.26 23.00 -3.81
N LYS A 180 -28.07 22.55 -3.37
CA LYS A 180 -26.84 23.34 -3.54
C LYS A 180 -26.50 23.36 -5.02
N LYS A 181 -26.99 24.38 -5.75
CA LYS A 181 -26.52 24.69 -7.10
C LYS A 181 -24.99 24.73 -7.07
N ASP A 182 -24.35 23.95 -7.94
CA ASP A 182 -22.94 24.12 -8.30
C ASP A 182 -22.73 25.61 -8.49
N GLY A 183 -21.90 26.22 -7.64
CA GLY A 183 -21.53 27.62 -7.72
C GLY A 183 -20.75 27.83 -9.01
N GLY A 184 -21.48 27.98 -10.10
CA GLY A 184 -20.97 28.39 -11.39
C GLY A 184 -20.12 29.63 -11.19
N ASN A 185 -18.90 29.54 -11.70
CA ASN A 185 -17.94 30.61 -11.73
C ASN A 185 -18.44 31.69 -12.70
N ASP A 186 -19.50 32.40 -12.34
CA ASP A 186 -19.92 33.62 -13.03
C ASP A 186 -19.00 34.74 -12.56
N VAL A 187 -17.82 34.78 -13.17
CA VAL A 187 -16.98 35.97 -13.20
C VAL A 187 -17.81 37.02 -13.94
N GLN A 188 -18.52 37.84 -13.18
CA GLN A 188 -19.05 39.09 -13.70
C GLN A 188 -17.86 39.95 -14.12
N GLU A 189 -17.58 39.98 -15.43
CA GLU A 189 -16.89 41.10 -16.05
C GLU A 189 -17.76 42.34 -15.82
N ALA A 190 -17.47 43.04 -14.72
CA ALA A 190 -17.94 44.39 -14.49
C ALA A 190 -17.17 45.31 -15.44
N VAL A 191 -17.84 45.74 -16.50
CA VAL A 191 -17.44 46.90 -17.31
C VAL A 191 -17.66 48.16 -16.46
N GLY A 192 -16.61 48.96 -16.29
CA GLY A 192 -16.64 50.29 -15.68
C GLY A 192 -15.30 51.00 -15.82
#